data_AF-A0A820H796-F1
#
_entry.id   AF-A0A820H796-F1
#
_cell.length_a   1.000
_cell.length_b   1.000
_cell.length_c   1.000
_cell.angle_alpha   90.00
_cell.angle_beta   90.00
_cell.angle_gamma   90.00
#
_symmetry.space_group_name_H-M   'P 1'
#
loop_
_entity.id
_entity.type
_entity.pdbx_description
1 polymer ?
#
loop_
_entity_poly.entity_id
_entity_poly.type
_entity_poly.pdbx_seq_one_letter_code
_entity_poly.pdbx_strand_id
1 'polypeptide(L)'
;LTTLYRALIYSPLNMTQIPTLFFLSETILYWIKNDAILEPFLTSTELKLLKIAQIIFQLLYYHYLEGSTEPYEELKIRLSSYLDGLEECESAYSSYPNAVWCIRYIESVGSVLVASVGKHALSSRRNTSSVANFPIPQIPPEDLDKTTNKSELRTSVQELSPILWHSVNLWSFAKKYSTNSLTETMNRSFNEIILSLINCRYELLNENWIDVVITFQILADIAKTNVDILETIQLLAQSESITQLPGHKQTDNQMISHGWRSWSWKLIVHLCECLTSICIGTEQALIKRKILFGNETSSDNILAYARNINTFTTEPNTVSQSKNNEHVCLMQMLTYQTKDENDEDLSWRIRYMGLLCMSQIYKHLQNERRHKTLSNLLWMFIHEYEQNERDNRILEALKVGR
;
A
#
# COMPACT_ATOMS: atom_id res chain seq x y z
N LEU A 1 24.01 1.54 -1.70
CA LEU A 1 22.57 1.53 -1.34
C LEU A 1 21.72 2.48 -2.19
N THR A 2 21.97 3.80 -2.22
CA THR A 2 21.14 4.75 -3.00
C THR A 2 21.07 4.45 -4.50
N THR A 3 22.18 4.06 -5.12
CA THR A 3 22.21 3.66 -6.55
C THR A 3 21.41 2.38 -6.79
N LEU A 4 21.53 1.39 -5.91
CA LEU A 4 20.78 0.13 -5.97
C LEU A 4 19.28 0.38 -5.83
N TYR A 5 18.88 1.20 -4.85
CA TYR A 5 17.49 1.62 -4.66
C TYR A 5 16.88 2.23 -5.92
N ARG A 6 17.60 3.17 -6.57
CA ARG A 6 17.16 3.77 -7.83
C ARG A 6 17.07 2.73 -8.95
N ALA A 7 18.08 1.87 -9.08
CA ALA A 7 18.10 0.84 -10.12
C ALA A 7 16.91 -0.12 -10.00
N LEU A 8 16.53 -0.53 -8.79
CA LEU A 8 15.41 -1.42 -8.55
C LEU A 8 14.05 -0.76 -8.85
N ILE A 9 13.87 0.51 -8.49
CA ILE A 9 12.62 1.24 -8.78
C ILE A 9 12.33 1.33 -10.27
N TYR A 10 13.36 1.55 -11.08
CA TYR A 10 13.22 1.71 -12.53
C TYR A 10 13.46 0.41 -13.31
N SER A 11 13.68 -0.71 -12.61
CA SER A 11 13.99 -1.98 -13.26
C SER A 11 12.75 -2.52 -13.98
N PRO A 12 12.84 -2.87 -15.28
CA PRO A 12 11.77 -3.60 -15.94
C PRO A 12 11.65 -5.01 -15.34
N LEU A 13 10.41 -5.52 -15.28
CA LEU A 13 10.12 -6.90 -14.87
C LEU A 13 10.68 -7.86 -15.93
N ASN A 14 11.89 -8.39 -15.69
CA ASN A 14 12.59 -9.31 -16.59
C ASN A 14 12.91 -10.61 -15.84
N MET A 15 12.60 -11.76 -16.46
CA MET A 15 12.83 -13.08 -15.85
C MET A 15 14.28 -13.36 -15.47
N THR A 16 15.22 -12.77 -16.21
CA THR A 16 16.65 -12.89 -15.95
C THR A 16 17.09 -12.28 -14.62
N GLN A 17 16.25 -11.42 -14.04
CA GLN A 17 16.54 -10.75 -12.77
C GLN A 17 16.12 -11.59 -11.56
N ILE A 18 15.26 -12.60 -11.73
CA ILE A 18 14.70 -13.38 -10.62
C ILE A 18 15.80 -13.99 -9.73
N PRO A 19 16.84 -14.68 -10.26
CA PRO A 19 17.92 -15.21 -9.41
C PRO A 19 18.66 -14.12 -8.64
N THR A 20 18.89 -12.97 -9.28
CA THR A 20 19.54 -11.82 -8.65
C THR A 20 18.69 -11.23 -7.54
N LEU A 21 17.37 -11.15 -7.72
CA LEU A 21 16.45 -10.67 -6.69
C LEU A 21 16.45 -11.60 -5.46
N PHE A 22 16.47 -12.92 -5.67
CA PHE A 22 16.63 -13.90 -4.58
C PHE A 22 17.98 -13.75 -3.86
N PHE A 23 19.08 -13.60 -4.60
CA PHE A 23 20.39 -13.39 -3.97
C PHE A 23 20.46 -12.08 -3.17
N LEU A 24 19.87 -11.00 -3.69
CA LEU A 24 19.81 -9.72 -2.99
C LEU A 24 18.91 -9.78 -1.76
N SER A 25 17.79 -10.49 -1.80
CA SER A 25 16.91 -10.64 -0.63
C SER A 25 17.62 -11.41 0.48
N GLU A 26 18.26 -12.54 0.17
CA GLU A 26 19.07 -13.32 1.13
C GLU A 26 20.17 -12.46 1.78
N THR A 27 20.92 -11.72 0.95
CA THR A 27 22.00 -10.85 1.42
C THR A 27 21.46 -9.79 2.38
N ILE A 28 20.38 -9.11 2.04
CA ILE A 28 19.83 -8.04 2.88
C ILE A 28 19.21 -8.60 4.17
N LEU A 29 18.53 -9.74 4.11
CA LEU A 29 17.99 -10.40 5.31
C LEU A 29 19.10 -10.79 6.29
N TYR A 30 20.23 -11.29 5.78
CA TYR A 30 21.40 -11.57 6.61
C TYR A 30 21.91 -10.33 7.36
N TRP A 31 22.00 -9.19 6.68
CA TRP A 31 22.42 -7.93 7.30
C TRP A 31 21.41 -7.41 8.32
N ILE A 32 20.11 -7.41 7.99
CA ILE A 32 19.06 -6.97 8.91
C ILE A 32 19.10 -7.78 10.21
N LYS A 33 19.22 -9.11 10.12
CA LYS A 33 19.26 -9.97 11.31
C LYS A 33 20.52 -9.73 12.16
N ASN A 34 21.68 -9.57 11.54
CA ASN A 34 22.92 -9.33 12.28
C ASN A 34 22.96 -7.94 12.91
N ASP A 35 22.52 -6.91 12.18
CA ASP A 35 22.54 -5.53 12.67
C ASP A 35 21.52 -5.33 13.80
N ALA A 36 20.32 -5.92 13.71
CA ALA A 36 19.29 -5.86 14.75
C ALA A 36 19.72 -6.45 16.10
N ILE A 37 20.67 -7.40 16.09
CA ILE A 37 21.23 -8.02 17.31
C ILE A 37 22.29 -7.12 17.96
N LEU A 38 22.96 -6.26 17.18
CA LEU A 38 24.14 -5.52 17.61
C LEU A 38 23.83 -4.10 18.10
N GLU A 39 22.83 -3.42 17.52
CA GLU A 39 22.54 -2.02 17.85
C GLU A 39 21.06 -1.79 18.19
N PRO A 40 20.72 -1.26 19.38
CA PRO A 40 19.34 -0.98 19.78
C PRO A 40 18.75 0.29 19.13
N PHE A 41 19.47 0.93 18.21
CA PHE A 41 19.06 2.15 17.54
C PHE A 41 19.04 1.96 16.03
N LEU A 42 17.95 2.37 15.40
CA LEU A 42 17.79 2.24 13.95
C LEU A 42 18.67 3.25 13.20
N THR A 43 19.69 2.75 12.51
CA THR A 43 20.61 3.57 11.72
C THR A 43 19.99 3.98 10.37
N SER A 44 20.52 5.06 9.77
CA SER A 44 20.13 5.47 8.41
C SER A 44 20.41 4.39 7.35
N THR A 45 21.39 3.51 7.62
CA THR A 45 21.77 2.41 6.72
C THR A 45 20.74 1.29 6.77
N GLU A 46 20.33 0.87 7.97
CA GLU A 46 19.29 -0.15 8.15
C GLU A 46 17.95 0.28 7.57
N LEU A 47 17.53 1.54 7.78
CA LEU A 47 16.32 2.08 7.14
C LEU A 47 16.37 2.00 5.61
N LYS A 48 17.55 2.23 5.01
CA LYS A 48 17.73 2.10 3.57
C LYS A 48 17.71 0.64 3.14
N LEU A 49 18.29 -0.28 3.93
CA LEU A 49 18.24 -1.71 3.67
C LEU A 49 16.81 -2.24 3.71
N LEU A 50 16.02 -1.86 4.72
CA LEU A 50 14.60 -2.20 4.84
C LEU A 50 13.82 -1.71 3.61
N LYS A 51 13.99 -0.45 3.19
CA LYS A 51 13.34 0.08 1.98
C LYS A 51 13.75 -0.67 0.70
N ILE A 52 15.01 -1.07 0.58
CA ILE A 52 15.48 -1.86 -0.56
C ILE A 52 14.86 -3.26 -0.52
N ALA A 53 14.82 -3.89 0.65
CA ALA A 53 14.18 -5.19 0.83
C ALA A 53 12.69 -5.14 0.47
N GLN A 54 11.95 -4.13 0.94
CA GLN A 54 10.55 -3.91 0.57
C GLN A 54 10.35 -3.94 -0.96
N ILE A 55 11.19 -3.22 -1.71
CA ILE A 55 11.11 -3.18 -3.18
C ILE A 55 11.46 -4.55 -3.79
N ILE A 56 12.50 -5.24 -3.30
CA ILE A 56 12.87 -6.56 -3.80
C ILE A 56 11.74 -7.57 -3.60
N PHE A 57 11.15 -7.60 -2.41
CA PHE A 57 10.03 -8.50 -2.10
C PHE A 57 8.79 -8.15 -2.92
N GLN A 58 8.52 -6.86 -3.15
CA GLN A 58 7.47 -6.42 -4.06
C GLN A 58 7.69 -6.93 -5.50
N LEU A 59 8.91 -6.81 -6.04
CA LEU A 59 9.26 -7.30 -7.37
C LEU A 59 9.16 -8.83 -7.46
N LEU A 60 9.62 -9.55 -6.43
CA LEU A 60 9.47 -11.01 -6.34
C LEU A 60 7.99 -11.42 -6.30
N TYR A 61 7.15 -10.67 -5.59
CA TYR A 61 5.71 -10.91 -5.56
C TYR A 61 5.08 -10.71 -6.95
N TYR A 62 5.49 -9.68 -7.69
CA TYR A 62 5.01 -9.49 -9.07
C TYR A 62 5.38 -10.66 -9.98
N HIS A 63 6.61 -11.16 -9.90
CA HIS A 63 7.01 -12.37 -10.64
C HIS A 63 6.24 -13.62 -10.16
N TYR A 64 5.85 -13.66 -8.89
CA TYR A 64 5.01 -14.73 -8.36
C TYR A 64 3.59 -14.69 -8.91
N LEU A 65 2.96 -13.51 -8.98
CA LEU A 65 1.65 -13.33 -9.62
C LEU A 65 1.67 -13.70 -11.11
N GLU A 66 2.79 -13.48 -11.79
CA GLU A 66 2.99 -13.89 -13.19
C GLU A 66 3.22 -15.42 -13.35
N GLY A 67 3.38 -16.17 -12.25
CA GLY A 67 3.72 -17.59 -12.29
C GLY A 67 5.18 -17.88 -12.64
N SER A 68 6.02 -16.84 -12.76
CA SER A 68 7.39 -16.98 -13.27
C SER A 68 8.41 -17.42 -12.23
N THR A 69 8.00 -17.52 -10.97
CA THR A 69 8.84 -18.00 -9.87
C THR A 69 8.80 -19.52 -9.69
N GLU A 70 7.91 -20.22 -10.38
CA GLU A 70 7.75 -21.68 -10.31
C GLU A 70 9.06 -22.47 -10.52
N PRO A 71 9.92 -22.17 -11.51
CA PRO A 71 11.13 -22.98 -11.75
C PRO A 71 12.24 -22.80 -10.70
N TYR A 72 12.08 -21.90 -9.73
CA TYR A 72 13.12 -21.51 -8.76
C TYR A 72 12.87 -22.08 -7.35
N GLU A 73 12.50 -23.36 -7.25
CA GLU A 73 12.21 -24.01 -5.95
C GLU A 73 13.40 -24.01 -4.99
N GLU A 74 14.61 -24.28 -5.48
CA GLU A 74 15.82 -24.28 -4.65
C GLU A 74 16.09 -22.90 -4.02
N LEU A 75 15.87 -21.82 -4.79
CA LEU A 75 16.02 -20.45 -4.29
C LEU A 75 14.95 -20.10 -3.25
N LYS A 76 13.73 -20.61 -3.41
CA LYS A 76 12.65 -20.46 -2.42
C LYS A 76 12.98 -21.19 -1.12
N ILE A 77 13.50 -22.42 -1.20
CA ILE A 77 13.95 -23.19 -0.02
C ILE A 77 15.11 -22.48 0.67
N ARG A 78 16.07 -21.94 -0.09
CA ARG A 78 17.17 -21.19 0.51
C ARG A 78 16.66 -19.92 1.18
N LEU A 79 15.76 -19.17 0.55
CA LEU A 79 15.14 -17.97 1.12
C LEU A 79 14.42 -18.27 2.44
N SER A 80 13.77 -19.43 2.59
CA SER A 80 13.08 -19.77 3.84
C SER A 80 14.01 -19.80 5.05
N SER A 81 15.25 -20.26 4.88
CA SER A 81 16.26 -20.27 5.96
C SER A 81 16.68 -18.86 6.41
N TYR A 82 16.58 -17.86 5.53
CA TYR A 82 16.88 -16.46 5.85
C TYR A 82 15.67 -15.73 6.45
N LEU A 83 14.45 -16.14 6.08
CA LEU A 83 13.20 -15.60 6.64
C LEU A 83 12.96 -16.09 8.07
N ASP A 84 13.45 -17.29 8.41
CA ASP A 84 13.32 -17.84 9.76
C ASP A 84 13.96 -16.91 10.81
N GLY A 85 13.27 -16.68 11.92
CA GLY A 85 13.70 -15.75 12.98
C GLY A 85 13.66 -14.26 12.63
N LEU A 86 13.10 -13.84 11.49
CA LEU A 86 12.95 -12.41 11.15
C LEU A 86 11.96 -11.69 12.08
N GLU A 87 10.93 -12.39 12.58
CA GLU A 87 9.94 -11.83 13.52
C GLU A 87 10.59 -11.33 14.81
N GLU A 88 11.66 -11.98 15.28
CA GLU A 88 12.38 -11.60 16.50
C GLU A 88 12.97 -10.19 16.39
N CYS A 89 13.31 -9.76 15.16
CA CYS A 89 13.83 -8.42 14.87
C CYS A 89 12.76 -7.33 15.04
N GLU A 90 11.46 -7.66 15.03
CA GLU A 90 10.39 -6.66 15.21
C GLU A 90 10.53 -5.92 16.56
N SER A 91 10.94 -6.65 17.59
CA SER A 91 11.13 -6.11 18.93
C SER A 91 12.20 -5.02 18.98
N ALA A 92 13.29 -5.19 18.22
CA ALA A 92 14.37 -4.20 18.12
C ALA A 92 13.90 -2.90 17.45
N TYR A 93 12.88 -2.97 16.59
CA TYR A 93 12.36 -1.83 15.84
C TYR A 93 11.03 -1.29 16.37
N SER A 94 10.56 -1.72 17.55
CA SER A 94 9.25 -1.36 18.10
C SER A 94 8.98 0.14 18.21
N SER A 95 10.05 0.94 18.32
CA SER A 95 10.04 2.41 18.36
C SER A 95 9.78 3.06 17.00
N TYR A 96 9.90 2.32 15.90
CA TYR A 96 9.82 2.81 14.52
C TYR A 96 8.74 2.06 13.72
N PRO A 97 7.50 2.58 13.68
CA PRO A 97 6.36 1.91 13.05
C PRO A 97 6.57 1.49 11.59
N ASN A 98 7.30 2.28 10.79
CA ASN A 98 7.63 1.98 9.40
C ASN A 98 8.61 0.81 9.26
N ALA A 99 9.56 0.65 10.17
CA ALA A 99 10.49 -0.47 10.15
C ALA A 99 9.78 -1.78 10.53
N VAL A 100 8.93 -1.73 11.55
CA VAL A 100 8.06 -2.85 11.96
C VAL A 100 7.14 -3.29 10.82
N TRP A 101 6.47 -2.33 10.18
CA TRP A 101 5.67 -2.60 8.99
C TRP A 101 6.51 -3.36 7.94
N CYS A 102 7.74 -2.91 7.70
CA CYS A 102 8.60 -3.41 6.63
C CYS A 102 8.99 -4.86 6.83
N ILE A 103 9.34 -5.21 8.07
CA ILE A 103 9.65 -6.57 8.46
C ILE A 103 8.45 -7.49 8.22
N ARG A 104 7.26 -7.09 8.68
CA ARG A 104 6.04 -7.90 8.53
C ARG A 104 5.64 -8.11 7.08
N TYR A 105 5.80 -7.10 6.24
CA TYR A 105 5.57 -7.23 4.80
C TYR A 105 6.56 -8.18 4.15
N ILE A 106 7.86 -8.03 4.43
CA ILE A 106 8.91 -8.91 3.91
C ILE A 106 8.64 -10.36 4.32
N GLU A 107 8.35 -10.59 5.60
CA GLU A 107 8.02 -11.89 6.16
C GLU A 107 6.82 -12.53 5.45
N SER A 108 5.75 -11.75 5.25
CA SER A 108 4.50 -12.28 4.72
C SER A 108 4.56 -12.55 3.23
N VAL A 109 5.18 -11.65 2.45
CA VAL A 109 5.48 -11.89 1.03
C VAL A 109 6.42 -13.07 0.88
N GLY A 110 7.47 -13.14 1.71
CA GLY A 110 8.41 -14.27 1.74
C GLY A 110 7.72 -15.61 2.02
N SER A 111 6.82 -15.64 2.99
CA SER A 111 6.04 -16.82 3.34
C SER A 111 5.14 -17.28 2.19
N VAL A 112 4.50 -16.35 1.46
CA VAL A 112 3.72 -16.69 0.26
C VAL A 112 4.60 -17.30 -0.84
N LEU A 113 5.79 -16.72 -1.07
CA LEU A 113 6.75 -17.23 -2.04
C LEU A 113 7.21 -18.65 -1.69
N VAL A 114 7.51 -18.92 -0.42
CA VAL A 114 7.95 -20.24 0.07
C VAL A 114 6.82 -21.26 0.06
N ALA A 115 5.62 -20.89 0.51
CA ALA A 115 4.46 -21.79 0.56
C ALA A 115 4.04 -22.32 -0.82
N SER A 116 4.41 -21.62 -1.90
CA SER A 116 4.16 -22.04 -3.27
C SER A 116 4.89 -23.34 -3.67
N VAL A 117 5.97 -23.70 -2.98
CA VAL A 117 6.77 -24.92 -3.24
C VAL A 117 5.98 -26.21 -2.94
N GLY A 118 4.94 -26.17 -2.10
CA GLY A 118 4.15 -27.35 -1.71
C GLY A 118 2.83 -27.57 -2.45
N LYS A 119 2.28 -26.54 -3.12
CA LYS A 119 0.95 -26.64 -3.77
C LYS A 119 0.99 -27.45 -5.08
N HIS A 120 2.14 -27.56 -5.73
CA HIS A 120 2.31 -28.31 -6.98
C HIS A 120 2.54 -29.82 -6.81
N ALA A 121 2.99 -30.27 -5.64
CA ALA A 121 3.08 -31.71 -5.34
C ALA A 121 1.69 -32.40 -5.26
N LEU A 122 0.63 -31.62 -5.01
CA LEU A 122 -0.75 -32.11 -4.89
C LEU A 122 -1.55 -31.96 -6.20
N SER A 123 -1.27 -30.94 -7.04
CA SER A 123 -1.93 -30.76 -8.34
C SER A 123 -1.37 -31.69 -9.42
N SER A 124 -0.07 -32.05 -9.36
CA SER A 124 0.55 -33.00 -10.30
C SER A 124 0.08 -34.46 -10.10
N ARG A 125 -0.57 -34.78 -8.96
CA ARG A 125 -1.06 -36.14 -8.65
C ARG A 125 -2.49 -36.43 -9.09
N ARG A 126 -3.24 -35.46 -9.64
CA ARG A 126 -4.64 -35.66 -10.08
C ARG A 126 -4.81 -36.05 -11.56
N ASN A 127 -3.74 -36.09 -12.35
CA ASN A 127 -3.84 -36.38 -13.78
C ASN A 127 -3.44 -37.82 -14.19
N THR A 128 -3.64 -38.80 -13.30
CA THR A 128 -3.55 -40.22 -13.68
C THR A 128 -4.63 -41.06 -12.98
N SER A 129 -5.89 -40.85 -13.33
CA SER A 129 -6.88 -41.94 -13.30
C SER A 129 -8.15 -41.60 -14.09
N SER A 130 -8.43 -42.47 -15.06
CA SER A 130 -9.75 -42.86 -15.62
C SER A 130 -10.55 -41.90 -16.51
N VAL A 131 -10.32 -42.04 -17.83
CA VAL A 131 -11.29 -42.34 -18.92
C VAL A 131 -12.78 -41.99 -18.72
N ALA A 132 -13.31 -41.14 -19.61
CA ALA A 132 -14.57 -41.39 -20.33
C ALA A 132 -14.65 -40.55 -21.61
N ASN A 133 -14.82 -41.24 -22.74
CA ASN A 133 -14.91 -40.73 -24.11
C ASN A 133 -16.19 -39.93 -24.38
N PHE A 134 -16.11 -38.86 -25.18
CA PHE A 134 -17.20 -38.43 -26.07
C PHE A 134 -16.64 -37.91 -27.42
N PRO A 135 -17.35 -38.10 -28.55
CA PRO A 135 -16.79 -37.98 -29.89
C PRO A 135 -16.87 -36.56 -30.47
N ILE A 136 -15.82 -36.15 -31.17
CA ILE A 136 -15.70 -34.92 -31.95
C ILE A 136 -16.14 -35.20 -33.40
N PRO A 137 -17.04 -34.40 -34.03
CA PRO A 137 -17.24 -34.46 -35.48
C PRO A 137 -16.15 -33.69 -36.23
N GLN A 138 -15.60 -34.33 -37.26
CA GLN A 138 -14.56 -33.84 -38.16
C GLN A 138 -15.10 -32.86 -39.22
N ILE A 139 -14.35 -31.79 -39.53
CA ILE A 139 -14.41 -31.06 -40.81
C ILE A 139 -12.94 -30.76 -41.27
N PRO A 140 -12.60 -30.84 -42.58
CA PRO A 140 -11.23 -30.97 -43.10
C PRO A 140 -10.48 -29.64 -43.33
N PRO A 141 -9.18 -29.70 -43.70
CA PRO A 141 -8.22 -28.60 -43.62
C PRO A 141 -8.08 -27.83 -44.95
N GLU A 142 -7.89 -26.51 -44.87
CA GLU A 142 -7.11 -25.68 -45.82
C GLU A 142 -7.28 -24.19 -45.43
N ASP A 143 -6.29 -23.62 -44.74
CA ASP A 143 -5.38 -22.61 -45.28
C ASP A 143 -4.66 -21.85 -44.17
N LEU A 144 -3.35 -21.92 -44.26
CA LEU A 144 -2.36 -21.36 -43.36
C LEU A 144 -2.09 -19.92 -43.79
N ASP A 145 -2.48 -18.92 -43.00
CA ASP A 145 -1.61 -17.75 -42.82
C ASP A 145 -2.02 -16.82 -41.66
N LYS A 146 -1.05 -16.66 -40.75
CA LYS A 146 -0.76 -15.47 -39.93
C LYS A 146 -1.84 -14.98 -38.97
N THR A 147 -1.75 -15.46 -37.73
CA THR A 147 -1.54 -14.61 -36.54
C THR A 147 -1.22 -15.51 -35.36
N THR A 148 0.07 -15.70 -35.09
CA THR A 148 0.57 -16.48 -33.97
C THR A 148 0.01 -15.95 -32.65
N ASN A 149 -0.80 -16.81 -32.03
CA ASN A 149 -1.42 -16.70 -30.72
C ASN A 149 -0.54 -15.98 -29.68
N LYS A 150 -0.94 -14.76 -29.30
CA LYS A 150 -0.53 -14.09 -28.05
C LYS A 150 -1.61 -14.16 -26.96
N SER A 151 -2.70 -14.90 -27.20
CA SER A 151 -3.86 -14.99 -26.32
C SER A 151 -3.95 -16.28 -25.49
N GLU A 152 -3.04 -17.24 -25.68
CA GLU A 152 -3.09 -18.53 -24.96
C GLU A 152 -2.13 -18.61 -23.75
N LEU A 153 -1.37 -17.55 -23.45
CA LEU A 153 -0.44 -17.50 -22.31
C LEU A 153 -1.03 -16.78 -21.08
N ARG A 154 -2.28 -17.08 -20.71
CA ARG A 154 -2.94 -16.46 -19.54
C ARG A 154 -3.65 -17.44 -18.59
N THR A 155 -3.45 -18.74 -18.76
CA THR A 155 -4.18 -19.77 -18.00
C THR A 155 -3.56 -20.16 -16.67
N SER A 156 -2.47 -19.53 -16.23
CA SER A 156 -1.81 -19.80 -14.94
C SER A 156 -1.69 -18.57 -14.02
N VAL A 157 -2.56 -17.57 -14.19
CA VAL A 157 -2.64 -16.49 -13.20
C VAL A 157 -3.33 -17.08 -11.98
N GLN A 158 -2.61 -17.20 -10.86
CA GLN A 158 -3.21 -17.50 -9.56
C GLN A 158 -4.44 -16.62 -9.35
N GLU A 159 -5.53 -17.17 -8.80
CA GLU A 159 -6.79 -16.44 -8.60
C GLU A 159 -6.53 -15.14 -7.82
N LEU A 160 -6.50 -14.01 -8.53
CA LEU A 160 -6.29 -12.69 -7.96
C LEU A 160 -7.52 -12.30 -7.16
N SER A 161 -7.33 -11.63 -6.02
CA SER A 161 -8.44 -10.98 -5.33
C SER A 161 -9.14 -9.96 -6.25
N PRO A 162 -10.47 -9.79 -6.12
CA PRO A 162 -11.23 -8.83 -6.92
C PRO A 162 -10.61 -7.43 -6.91
N ILE A 163 -10.19 -6.92 -5.74
CA ILE A 163 -9.62 -5.58 -5.66
C ILE A 163 -8.31 -5.43 -6.44
N LEU A 164 -7.46 -6.45 -6.38
CA LEU A 164 -6.16 -6.45 -7.05
C LEU A 164 -6.36 -6.56 -8.56
N TRP A 165 -7.30 -7.40 -8.99
CA TRP A 165 -7.68 -7.52 -10.39
C TRP A 165 -8.17 -6.17 -10.97
N HIS A 166 -9.10 -5.50 -10.29
CA HIS A 166 -9.58 -4.18 -10.69
C HIS A 166 -8.46 -3.13 -10.73
N SER A 167 -7.55 -3.16 -9.76
CA SER A 167 -6.40 -2.23 -9.68
C SER A 167 -5.39 -2.45 -10.81
N VAL A 168 -5.07 -3.70 -11.14
CA VAL A 168 -4.18 -4.04 -12.27
C VAL A 168 -4.81 -3.64 -13.60
N ASN A 169 -6.12 -3.82 -13.76
CA ASN A 169 -6.83 -3.37 -14.95
C ASN A 169 -6.79 -1.84 -15.08
N LEU A 170 -6.99 -1.13 -13.98
CA LEU A 170 -6.91 0.33 -13.94
C LEU A 170 -5.49 0.82 -14.30
N TRP A 171 -4.46 0.15 -13.82
CA TRP A 171 -3.07 0.45 -14.19
C TRP A 171 -2.78 0.18 -15.67
N SER A 172 -3.21 -0.97 -16.18
CA SER A 172 -3.07 -1.32 -17.59
C SER A 172 -3.80 -0.33 -18.48
N PHE A 173 -4.96 0.13 -18.02
CA PHE A 173 -5.71 1.22 -18.61
C PHE A 173 -4.80 2.46 -18.60
N ALA A 174 -4.51 3.07 -17.44
CA ALA A 174 -3.72 4.30 -17.30
C ALA A 174 -2.42 4.33 -18.11
N LYS A 175 -1.68 3.22 -18.17
CA LYS A 175 -0.43 3.10 -18.95
C LYS A 175 -0.64 3.21 -20.46
N LYS A 176 -1.75 2.68 -20.99
CA LYS A 176 -2.12 2.81 -22.42
C LYS A 176 -2.58 4.23 -22.78
N TYR A 177 -3.14 4.98 -21.82
CA TYR A 177 -3.63 6.36 -22.05
C TYR A 177 -2.54 7.43 -21.97
N SER A 178 -1.42 7.17 -21.30
CA SER A 178 -0.28 8.10 -21.31
C SER A 178 0.25 8.38 -22.73
N THR A 179 -0.15 7.59 -23.74
CA THR A 179 0.32 7.70 -25.13
C THR A 179 -0.72 8.15 -26.16
N ASN A 180 -2.04 8.16 -25.85
CA ASN A 180 -3.10 8.43 -26.84
C ASN A 180 -4.23 9.33 -26.28
N SER A 181 -4.79 10.22 -27.11
CA SER A 181 -5.94 11.08 -26.76
C SER A 181 -7.23 10.26 -26.53
N LEU A 182 -8.03 10.65 -25.53
CA LEU A 182 -9.21 9.92 -25.06
C LEU A 182 -10.39 10.02 -26.04
N THR A 183 -11.01 8.86 -26.33
CA THR A 183 -12.36 8.79 -26.93
C THR A 183 -13.42 8.63 -25.84
N GLU A 184 -14.65 9.10 -26.10
CA GLU A 184 -15.76 9.13 -25.14
C GLU A 184 -16.14 7.74 -24.58
N THR A 185 -16.00 6.68 -25.39
CA THR A 185 -16.24 5.29 -24.98
C THR A 185 -15.21 4.77 -23.96
N MET A 186 -13.98 5.26 -24.01
CA MET A 186 -12.91 4.85 -23.11
C MET A 186 -13.07 5.46 -21.72
N ASN A 187 -13.50 6.72 -21.62
CA ASN A 187 -13.83 7.36 -20.34
C ASN A 187 -14.93 6.61 -19.58
N ARG A 188 -15.90 6.04 -20.29
CA ARG A 188 -16.95 5.21 -19.67
C ARG A 188 -16.36 3.95 -19.03
N SER A 189 -15.46 3.26 -19.74
CA SER A 189 -14.80 2.05 -19.23
C SER A 189 -13.90 2.35 -18.02
N PHE A 190 -13.23 3.50 -18.00
CA PHE A 190 -12.44 3.95 -16.84
C PHE A 190 -13.30 4.12 -15.59
N ASN A 191 -14.42 4.84 -15.74
CA ASN A 191 -15.33 5.11 -14.63
C ASN A 191 -16.01 3.83 -14.13
N GLU A 192 -16.32 2.88 -15.00
CA GLU A 192 -16.85 1.57 -14.62
C GLU A 192 -15.86 0.76 -13.75
N ILE A 193 -14.56 0.80 -14.08
CA ILE A 193 -13.52 0.16 -13.27
C ILE A 193 -13.40 0.84 -11.90
N ILE A 194 -13.42 2.17 -11.84
CA ILE A 194 -13.39 2.92 -10.56
C ILE A 194 -14.60 2.57 -9.69
N LEU A 195 -15.80 2.54 -10.26
CA LEU A 195 -17.01 2.18 -9.52
C LEU A 195 -16.94 0.74 -8.99
N SER A 196 -16.42 -0.18 -9.80
CA SER A 196 -16.23 -1.57 -9.38
C SER A 196 -15.23 -1.67 -8.22
N LEU A 197 -14.14 -0.92 -8.27
CA LEU A 197 -13.15 -0.85 -7.19
C LEU A 197 -13.74 -0.27 -5.90
N ILE A 198 -14.53 0.80 -6.00
CA ILE A 198 -15.22 1.41 -4.85
C ILE A 198 -16.19 0.40 -4.23
N ASN A 199 -16.86 -0.43 -5.03
CA ASN A 199 -17.75 -1.47 -4.51
C ASN A 199 -17.00 -2.55 -3.71
N CYS A 200 -15.73 -2.83 -4.03
CA CYS A 200 -14.88 -3.76 -3.26
C CYS A 200 -14.53 -3.23 -1.85
N ARG A 201 -14.79 -1.96 -1.53
CA ARG A 201 -14.43 -1.35 -0.22
C ARG A 201 -14.96 -2.12 1.00
N TYR A 202 -16.11 -2.78 0.86
CA TYR A 202 -16.76 -3.50 1.96
C TYR A 202 -16.06 -4.82 2.28
N GLU A 203 -15.33 -5.39 1.32
CA GLU A 203 -14.61 -6.66 1.45
C GLU A 203 -13.11 -6.44 1.72
N LEU A 204 -12.64 -5.20 1.72
CA LEU A 204 -11.23 -4.84 1.87
C LEU A 204 -10.56 -5.47 3.10
N LEU A 205 -11.28 -5.56 4.23
CA LEU A 205 -10.77 -6.16 5.46
C LEU A 205 -10.80 -7.70 5.45
N ASN A 206 -11.58 -8.30 4.55
CA ASN A 206 -11.70 -9.74 4.40
C ASN A 206 -10.73 -10.30 3.35
N GLU A 207 -10.18 -9.44 2.48
CA GLU A 207 -9.20 -9.83 1.47
C GLU A 207 -7.80 -10.07 2.06
N ASN A 208 -6.95 -10.74 1.28
CA ASN A 208 -5.54 -10.89 1.62
C ASN A 208 -4.90 -9.50 1.75
N TRP A 209 -4.41 -9.17 2.93
CA TRP A 209 -3.85 -7.86 3.22
C TRP A 209 -2.65 -7.49 2.34
N ILE A 210 -1.89 -8.48 1.83
CA ILE A 210 -0.79 -8.24 0.86
C ILE A 210 -1.36 -7.70 -0.45
N ASP A 211 -2.47 -8.27 -0.93
CA ASP A 211 -3.14 -7.82 -2.15
C ASP A 211 -3.69 -6.40 -1.96
N VAL A 212 -4.25 -6.09 -0.79
CA VAL A 212 -4.71 -4.75 -0.43
C VAL A 212 -3.54 -3.75 -0.46
N VAL A 213 -2.41 -4.10 0.15
CA VAL A 213 -1.18 -3.28 0.15
C VAL A 213 -0.72 -2.99 -1.28
N ILE A 214 -0.69 -4.00 -2.15
CA ILE A 214 -0.27 -3.85 -3.54
C ILE A 214 -1.27 -3.03 -4.34
N THR A 215 -2.57 -3.24 -4.12
CA THR A 215 -3.62 -2.38 -4.68
C THR A 215 -3.35 -0.92 -4.35
N PHE A 216 -3.11 -0.57 -3.09
CA PHE A 216 -2.80 0.82 -2.72
C PHE A 216 -1.52 1.34 -3.38
N GLN A 217 -0.49 0.50 -3.56
CA GLN A 217 0.73 0.88 -4.28
C GLN A 217 0.47 1.17 -5.76
N ILE A 218 -0.29 0.31 -6.44
CA ILE A 218 -0.66 0.48 -7.85
C ILE A 218 -1.49 1.76 -8.02
N LEU A 219 -2.52 1.94 -7.19
CA LEU A 219 -3.37 3.13 -7.22
C LEU A 219 -2.56 4.39 -6.92
N ALA A 220 -1.62 4.34 -5.97
CA ALA A 220 -0.76 5.47 -5.63
C ALA A 220 0.15 5.87 -6.80
N ASP A 221 0.62 4.93 -7.61
CA ASP A 221 1.40 5.26 -8.80
C ASP A 221 0.57 6.03 -9.84
N ILE A 222 -0.67 5.59 -10.06
CA ILE A 222 -1.60 6.23 -11.00
C ILE A 222 -2.08 7.59 -10.46
N ALA A 223 -2.33 7.70 -9.15
CA ALA A 223 -2.83 8.92 -8.50
C ALA A 223 -1.85 10.10 -8.57
N LYS A 224 -0.57 9.87 -8.89
CA LYS A 224 0.41 10.96 -9.11
C LYS A 224 -0.02 11.89 -10.26
N THR A 225 -0.73 11.37 -11.25
CA THR A 225 -1.17 12.13 -12.44
C THR A 225 -2.68 12.37 -12.48
N ASN A 226 -3.49 11.64 -11.72
CA ASN A 226 -4.95 11.71 -11.74
C ASN A 226 -5.56 11.92 -10.34
N VAL A 227 -6.29 13.03 -10.17
CA VAL A 227 -6.99 13.40 -8.92
C VAL A 227 -8.12 12.43 -8.58
N ASP A 228 -8.85 11.90 -9.57
CA ASP A 228 -9.99 11.00 -9.36
C ASP A 228 -9.53 9.69 -8.71
N ILE A 229 -8.31 9.24 -9.02
CA ILE A 229 -7.72 8.05 -8.39
C ILE A 229 -7.29 8.35 -6.95
N LEU A 230 -6.78 9.55 -6.67
CA LEU A 230 -6.55 9.97 -5.28
C LEU A 230 -7.86 9.95 -4.50
N GLU A 231 -8.93 10.52 -5.04
CA GLU A 231 -10.25 10.52 -4.40
C GLU A 231 -10.76 9.09 -4.20
N THR A 232 -10.53 8.21 -5.16
CA THR A 232 -10.86 6.78 -5.04
C THR A 232 -10.12 6.13 -3.87
N ILE A 233 -8.80 6.35 -3.74
CA ILE A 233 -8.00 5.87 -2.58
C ILE A 233 -8.61 6.40 -1.26
N GLN A 234 -8.95 7.68 -1.23
CA GLN A 234 -9.52 8.33 -0.04
C GLN A 234 -10.92 7.79 0.29
N LEU A 235 -11.74 7.47 -0.72
CA LEU A 235 -13.06 6.85 -0.59
C LEU A 235 -12.98 5.41 -0.12
N LEU A 236 -12.01 4.63 -0.59
CA LEU A 236 -11.75 3.27 -0.09
C LEU A 236 -11.41 3.27 1.40
N ALA A 237 -10.71 4.32 1.85
CA ALA A 237 -10.35 4.51 3.25
C ALA A 237 -11.47 5.12 4.09
N GLN A 238 -12.53 5.66 3.50
CA GLN A 238 -13.54 6.43 4.24
C GLN A 238 -14.49 5.54 5.04
N SER A 239 -14.90 6.01 6.22
CA SER A 239 -15.92 5.37 7.05
C SER A 239 -17.32 5.82 6.64
N GLU A 240 -18.17 4.91 6.16
CA GLU A 240 -19.60 5.18 6.03
C GLU A 240 -20.37 4.49 7.16
N SER A 241 -21.27 5.26 7.79
CA SER A 241 -22.29 4.69 8.68
C SER A 241 -23.36 4.05 7.82
N ILE A 242 -23.39 2.72 7.74
CA ILE A 242 -24.43 2.01 7.00
C ILE A 242 -25.74 2.14 7.79
N THR A 243 -26.60 3.07 7.40
CA THR A 243 -28.04 2.86 7.55
C THR A 243 -28.52 2.12 6.30
N GLN A 244 -28.72 0.82 6.46
CA GLN A 244 -29.45 -0.10 5.56
C GLN A 244 -28.75 -0.51 4.25
N LEU A 245 -28.18 -1.73 4.23
CA LEU A 245 -28.09 -2.51 2.99
C LEU A 245 -29.45 -3.18 2.70
N PRO A 246 -29.98 -3.14 1.47
CA PRO A 246 -31.09 -3.99 1.07
C PRO A 246 -30.55 -5.39 0.77
N GLY A 247 -30.66 -6.33 1.72
CA GLY A 247 -30.49 -7.75 1.41
C GLY A 247 -29.94 -8.67 2.51
N HIS A 248 -29.40 -8.14 3.61
CA HIS A 248 -28.94 -9.01 4.70
C HIS A 248 -29.96 -9.11 5.82
N LYS A 249 -30.44 -10.35 6.06
CA LYS A 249 -31.28 -10.70 7.21
C LYS A 249 -30.51 -10.34 8.47
N GLN A 250 -31.11 -9.47 9.28
CA GLN A 250 -30.62 -9.08 10.59
C GLN A 250 -30.40 -10.32 11.47
N THR A 251 -29.15 -10.58 11.79
CA THR A 251 -28.76 -11.27 13.01
C THR A 251 -27.65 -10.43 13.66
N ASP A 252 -28.00 -9.88 14.82
CA ASP A 252 -27.19 -9.21 15.83
C ASP A 252 -26.57 -7.83 15.52
N ASN A 253 -26.97 -6.87 16.37
CA ASN A 253 -26.48 -5.50 16.47
C ASN A 253 -25.01 -5.44 16.89
N GLN A 254 -24.09 -5.74 15.96
CA GLN A 254 -22.74 -5.18 16.00
C GLN A 254 -22.64 -4.17 14.86
N MET A 255 -22.60 -2.88 15.19
CA MET A 255 -22.16 -1.85 14.23
C MET A 255 -20.71 -2.19 13.87
N ILE A 256 -20.51 -2.90 12.76
CA ILE A 256 -19.18 -3.05 12.18
C ILE A 256 -18.76 -1.64 11.78
N SER A 257 -17.83 -1.05 12.52
CA SER A 257 -17.26 0.23 12.13
C SER A 257 -16.49 0.01 10.84
N HIS A 258 -16.97 0.59 9.74
CA HIS A 258 -16.27 0.57 8.46
C HIS A 258 -15.39 1.82 8.34
N GLY A 259 -14.27 1.72 7.60
CA GLY A 259 -13.36 2.84 7.30
C GLY A 259 -12.03 2.80 8.04
N TRP A 260 -11.10 3.69 7.66
CA TRP A 260 -9.68 3.63 8.04
C TRP A 260 -9.42 3.57 9.54
N ARG A 261 -10.32 4.13 10.36
CA ARG A 261 -10.17 4.08 11.82
C ARG A 261 -10.33 2.69 12.43
N SER A 262 -11.00 1.78 11.71
CA SER A 262 -11.19 0.36 12.07
C SER A 262 -10.07 -0.54 11.53
N TRP A 263 -9.19 -0.01 10.68
CA TRP A 263 -8.12 -0.80 10.09
C TRP A 263 -7.02 -1.08 11.10
N SER A 264 -6.25 -2.15 10.85
CA SER A 264 -5.01 -2.34 11.59
C SER A 264 -4.09 -1.13 11.40
N TRP A 265 -3.39 -0.72 12.46
CA TRP A 265 -2.46 0.39 12.38
C TRP A 265 -1.42 0.21 11.26
N LYS A 266 -1.03 -1.04 10.97
CA LYS A 266 -0.10 -1.39 9.88
C LYS A 266 -0.64 -0.97 8.51
N LEU A 267 -1.92 -1.19 8.23
CA LEU A 267 -2.54 -0.77 6.97
C LEU A 267 -2.67 0.75 6.88
N ILE A 268 -2.93 1.44 8.00
CA ILE A 268 -2.96 2.91 8.05
C ILE A 268 -1.56 3.49 7.80
N VAL A 269 -0.52 2.89 8.38
CA VAL A 269 0.88 3.25 8.12
C VAL A 269 1.21 3.12 6.62
N HIS A 270 0.77 2.04 5.98
CA HIS A 270 0.93 1.87 4.53
C HIS A 270 0.21 2.97 3.74
N LEU A 271 -1.03 3.29 4.12
CA LEU A 271 -1.79 4.38 3.48
C LEU A 271 -1.04 5.71 3.57
N CYS A 272 -0.45 6.04 4.72
CA CYS A 272 0.38 7.23 4.89
C CYS A 272 1.59 7.24 3.93
N GLU A 273 2.26 6.10 3.74
CA GLU A 273 3.36 5.97 2.78
C GLU A 273 2.90 6.16 1.33
N CYS A 274 1.76 5.56 0.96
CA CYS A 274 1.14 5.76 -0.36
C CYS A 274 0.80 7.23 -0.61
N LEU A 275 0.12 7.89 0.33
CA LEU A 275 -0.20 9.32 0.25
C LEU A 275 1.07 10.18 0.12
N THR A 276 2.11 9.85 0.87
CA THR A 276 3.41 10.52 0.79
C THR A 276 4.05 10.35 -0.59
N SER A 277 4.04 9.13 -1.12
CA SER A 277 4.57 8.82 -2.45
C SER A 277 3.82 9.57 -3.55
N ILE A 278 2.50 9.73 -3.43
CA ILE A 278 1.70 10.52 -4.37
C ILE A 278 2.09 12.00 -4.29
N CYS A 279 2.16 12.55 -3.08
CA CYS A 279 2.46 13.97 -2.86
C CYS A 279 3.86 14.38 -3.33
N ILE A 280 4.85 13.50 -3.17
CA ILE A 280 6.21 13.71 -3.65
C ILE A 280 6.29 13.51 -5.18
N GLY A 281 5.54 12.54 -5.72
CA GLY A 281 5.61 12.18 -7.14
C GLY A 281 4.78 13.07 -8.08
N THR A 282 3.84 13.87 -7.56
CA THR A 282 2.96 14.72 -8.36
C THR A 282 3.52 16.14 -8.56
N GLU A 283 3.25 16.76 -9.71
CA GLU A 283 3.48 18.20 -9.92
C GLU A 283 2.25 19.05 -9.57
N GLN A 284 1.08 18.42 -9.37
CA GLN A 284 -0.18 19.15 -9.19
C GLN A 284 -0.35 19.65 -7.76
N ALA A 285 -0.42 20.97 -7.58
CA ALA A 285 -0.61 21.60 -6.27
C ALA A 285 -1.92 21.16 -5.59
N LEU A 286 -2.98 20.89 -6.36
CA LEU A 286 -4.27 20.42 -5.85
C LEU A 286 -4.15 19.04 -5.19
N ILE A 287 -3.45 18.10 -5.82
CA ILE A 287 -3.20 16.75 -5.27
C ILE A 287 -2.40 16.87 -3.98
N LYS A 288 -1.29 17.63 -3.97
CA LYS A 288 -0.48 17.84 -2.76
C LYS A 288 -1.30 18.42 -1.61
N ARG A 289 -2.16 19.40 -1.90
CA ARG A 289 -3.03 20.03 -0.90
C ARG A 289 -4.06 19.05 -0.33
N LYS A 290 -4.76 18.30 -1.19
CA LYS A 290 -5.76 17.30 -0.76
C LYS A 290 -5.15 16.22 0.13
N ILE A 291 -3.94 15.78 -0.18
CA ILE A 291 -3.23 14.78 0.63
C ILE A 291 -2.89 15.32 2.02
N LEU A 292 -2.40 16.55 2.10
CA LEU A 292 -1.97 17.16 3.36
C LEU A 292 -3.17 17.53 4.24
N PHE A 293 -4.15 18.23 3.69
CA PHE A 293 -5.19 18.93 4.45
C PHE A 293 -6.63 18.51 4.09
N GLY A 294 -6.81 17.52 3.21
CA GLY A 294 -8.13 17.07 2.77
C GLY A 294 -8.88 18.16 1.99
N ASN A 295 -10.16 18.33 2.31
CA ASN A 295 -11.01 19.36 1.70
C ASN A 295 -10.85 20.75 2.34
N GLU A 296 -9.98 20.91 3.33
CA GLU A 296 -9.82 22.20 4.00
C GLU A 296 -9.06 23.22 3.11
N THR A 297 -9.71 24.35 2.90
CA THR A 297 -9.23 25.44 2.04
C THR A 297 -8.73 26.64 2.86
N SER A 298 -9.24 26.82 4.07
CA SER A 298 -8.86 27.90 4.97
C SER A 298 -7.55 27.57 5.69
N SER A 299 -6.53 28.41 5.49
CA SER A 299 -5.27 28.30 6.24
C SER A 299 -5.48 28.49 7.74
N ASP A 300 -6.43 29.34 8.14
CA ASP A 300 -6.72 29.59 9.55
C ASP A 300 -7.32 28.36 10.23
N ASN A 301 -8.19 27.63 9.52
CA ASN A 301 -8.76 26.37 10.01
C ASN A 301 -7.68 25.29 10.13
N ILE A 302 -6.77 25.19 9.16
CA ILE A 302 -5.64 24.24 9.18
C ILE A 302 -4.74 24.51 10.40
N LEU A 303 -4.42 25.77 10.67
CA LEU A 303 -3.59 26.13 11.83
C LEU A 303 -4.34 25.98 13.16
N ALA A 304 -5.65 26.28 13.19
CA ALA A 304 -6.49 26.00 14.35
C ALA A 304 -6.54 24.50 14.67
N TYR A 305 -6.55 23.65 13.64
CA TYR A 305 -6.45 22.19 13.80
C TYR A 305 -5.16 21.79 14.53
N ALA A 306 -4.03 22.39 14.15
CA ALA A 306 -2.73 22.12 14.79
C ALA A 306 -2.64 22.60 16.25
N ARG A 307 -3.36 23.66 16.61
CA ARG A 307 -3.41 24.19 17.99
C ARG A 307 -4.23 23.34 18.94
N ASN A 308 -5.30 22.72 18.43
CA ASN A 308 -6.34 22.10 19.25
C ASN A 308 -6.21 20.58 19.35
N ILE A 309 -5.04 20.01 19.04
CA ILE A 309 -4.83 18.55 18.95
C ILE A 309 -5.12 17.84 20.28
N ASN A 310 -4.77 18.50 21.39
CA ASN A 310 -5.01 18.00 22.74
C ASN A 310 -6.39 18.34 23.30
N THR A 311 -7.27 19.03 22.56
CA THR A 311 -8.64 19.36 23.02
C THR A 311 -9.71 18.57 22.28
N PHE A 312 -9.35 17.91 21.17
CA PHE A 312 -10.17 16.84 20.58
C PHE A 312 -10.32 15.60 21.49
N THR A 313 -9.70 15.61 22.67
CA THR A 313 -9.62 14.51 23.65
C THR A 313 -10.79 14.39 24.61
N THR A 314 -11.72 15.35 24.66
CA THR A 314 -12.80 15.34 25.65
C THR A 314 -14.09 15.89 25.05
N GLU A 315 -15.05 14.99 24.82
CA GLU A 315 -16.41 15.21 24.33
C GLU A 315 -16.61 15.49 22.81
N PRO A 316 -17.41 14.67 22.09
CA PRO A 316 -17.55 14.75 20.65
C PRO A 316 -18.62 15.77 20.19
N ASN A 317 -18.71 16.96 20.80
CA ASN A 317 -19.90 17.80 20.61
C ASN A 317 -19.73 19.22 20.06
N THR A 318 -18.55 19.79 19.84
CA THR A 318 -18.51 21.22 19.45
C THR A 318 -17.52 21.67 18.39
N VAL A 319 -16.68 20.81 17.83
CA VAL A 319 -15.99 21.13 16.57
C VAL A 319 -16.17 19.98 15.59
N SER A 320 -17.28 20.09 14.85
CA SER A 320 -17.57 19.34 13.63
C SER A 320 -17.52 17.81 13.73
N GLN A 321 -18.61 17.23 14.24
CA GLN A 321 -19.28 16.12 13.52
C GLN A 321 -19.81 16.60 12.15
N SER A 322 -19.00 17.34 11.39
CA SER A 322 -19.35 17.81 10.06
C SER A 322 -18.79 16.79 9.07
N LYS A 323 -19.74 16.02 8.56
CA LYS A 323 -19.73 15.35 7.25
C LYS A 323 -18.94 14.05 7.21
N ASN A 324 -19.72 12.98 7.11
CA ASN A 324 -19.37 11.70 6.50
C ASN A 324 -18.80 11.80 5.06
N ASN A 325 -18.33 12.98 4.60
CA ASN A 325 -17.79 13.28 3.26
C ASN A 325 -16.34 13.82 3.31
N GLU A 326 -15.61 13.69 4.43
CA GLU A 326 -14.22 14.12 4.49
C GLU A 326 -13.29 13.06 3.89
N HIS A 327 -12.64 13.40 2.77
CA HIS A 327 -11.58 12.59 2.21
C HIS A 327 -10.42 12.42 3.20
N VAL A 328 -9.94 11.18 3.34
CA VAL A 328 -8.85 10.82 4.25
C VAL A 328 -7.56 11.58 3.91
N CYS A 329 -6.95 12.26 4.88
CA CYS A 329 -5.74 13.06 4.68
C CYS A 329 -4.71 12.88 5.82
N LEU A 330 -3.46 13.32 5.57
CA LEU A 330 -2.39 13.19 6.56
C LEU A 330 -2.66 14.00 7.83
N MET A 331 -3.31 15.17 7.72
CA MET A 331 -3.68 15.99 8.88
C MET A 331 -4.59 15.24 9.86
N GLN A 332 -5.51 14.41 9.36
CA GLN A 332 -6.40 13.59 10.20
C GLN A 332 -5.66 12.45 10.91
N MET A 333 -4.52 11.98 10.38
CA MET A 333 -3.73 10.91 11.03
C MET A 333 -3.11 11.38 12.35
N LEU A 334 -2.86 12.68 12.46
CA LEU A 334 -2.24 13.32 13.61
C LEU A 334 -3.15 13.46 14.83
N THR A 335 -4.46 13.30 14.64
CA THR A 335 -5.46 13.29 15.72
C THR A 335 -6.03 11.90 15.99
N TYR A 336 -5.45 10.86 15.38
CA TYR A 336 -5.91 9.50 15.59
C TYR A 336 -5.72 9.09 17.06
N GLN A 337 -6.79 8.60 17.67
CA GLN A 337 -6.83 8.03 19.00
C GLN A 337 -7.72 6.78 18.97
N THR A 338 -7.30 5.72 19.66
CA THR A 338 -8.10 4.50 19.83
C THR A 338 -9.18 4.75 20.87
N LYS A 339 -10.37 4.17 20.68
CA LYS A 339 -11.49 4.30 21.62
C LYS A 339 -11.36 3.38 22.83
N ASP A 340 -10.49 2.39 22.76
CA ASP A 340 -10.33 1.38 23.80
C ASP A 340 -9.28 1.83 24.82
N GLU A 341 -9.73 2.13 26.04
CA GLU A 341 -8.90 2.60 27.17
C GLU A 341 -7.96 1.51 27.74
N ASN A 342 -8.09 0.25 27.30
CA ASN A 342 -7.44 -0.92 27.89
C ASN A 342 -6.28 -1.51 27.07
N ASP A 343 -6.09 -1.08 25.82
CA ASP A 343 -4.97 -1.55 25.00
C ASP A 343 -3.79 -0.57 25.14
N GLU A 344 -2.55 -1.08 25.14
CA GLU A 344 -1.36 -0.22 25.04
C GLU A 344 -1.61 0.78 23.91
N ASP A 345 -1.62 2.08 24.21
CA ASP A 345 -2.01 3.11 23.24
C ASP A 345 -1.15 2.99 21.96
N LEU A 346 -1.64 2.29 20.92
CA LEU A 346 -0.95 2.14 19.64
C LEU A 346 -1.21 3.33 18.73
N SER A 347 -2.04 4.29 19.15
CA SER A 347 -2.41 5.47 18.35
C SER A 347 -1.21 6.35 18.04
N TRP A 348 -0.21 6.40 18.93
CA TRP A 348 1.02 7.15 18.69
C TRP A 348 1.74 6.68 17.43
N ARG A 349 1.62 5.39 17.04
CA ARG A 349 2.27 4.86 15.82
C ARG A 349 1.72 5.52 14.56
N ILE A 350 0.41 5.75 14.52
CA ILE A 350 -0.27 6.40 13.39
C ILE A 350 0.06 7.89 13.36
N ARG A 351 0.03 8.56 14.53
CA ARG A 351 0.42 9.97 14.65
C ARG A 351 1.89 10.20 14.29
N TYR A 352 2.78 9.34 14.78
CA TYR A 352 4.20 9.29 14.40
C TYR A 352 4.36 9.21 12.89
N MET A 353 3.65 8.27 12.24
CA MET A 353 3.76 8.11 10.79
C MET A 353 3.19 9.29 10.02
N GLY A 354 2.05 9.85 10.45
CA GLY A 354 1.52 11.09 9.87
C GLY A 354 2.54 12.23 9.91
N LEU A 355 3.20 12.42 11.06
CA LEU A 355 4.18 13.49 11.25
C LEU A 355 5.47 13.23 10.45
N LEU A 356 5.95 11.99 10.41
CA LEU A 356 7.09 11.57 9.61
C LEU A 356 6.85 11.86 8.11
N CYS A 357 5.68 11.45 7.61
CA CYS A 357 5.25 11.66 6.23
C CYS A 357 5.18 13.16 5.88
N MET A 358 4.56 13.97 6.75
CA MET A 358 4.52 15.43 6.56
C MET A 358 5.92 16.06 6.56
N SER A 359 6.82 15.62 7.44
CA SER A 359 8.20 16.09 7.50
C SER A 359 8.97 15.76 6.20
N GLN A 360 8.81 14.55 5.67
CA GLN A 360 9.40 14.15 4.39
C GLN A 360 8.87 14.98 3.22
N ILE A 361 7.56 15.23 3.17
CA ILE A 361 6.93 16.10 2.16
C ILE A 361 7.48 17.51 2.28
N TYR A 362 7.57 18.07 3.48
CA TYR A 362 8.10 19.42 3.70
C TYR A 362 9.52 19.58 3.14
N LYS A 363 10.42 18.64 3.45
CA LYS A 363 11.79 18.61 2.91
C LYS A 363 11.82 18.56 1.40
N HIS A 364 10.91 17.82 0.79
CA HIS A 364 10.78 17.78 -0.67
C HIS A 364 10.29 19.12 -1.23
N LEU A 365 9.23 19.70 -0.65
CA LEU A 365 8.65 20.98 -1.07
C LEU A 365 9.59 22.18 -0.89
N GLN A 366 10.51 22.16 0.08
CA GLN A 366 11.54 23.20 0.25
C GLN A 366 12.37 23.41 -1.01
N ASN A 367 12.61 22.33 -1.78
CA ASN A 367 13.39 22.39 -3.01
C ASN A 367 12.56 22.90 -4.21
N GLU A 368 11.24 23.00 -4.08
CA GLU A 368 10.32 23.34 -5.16
C GLU A 368 9.78 24.78 -5.06
N ARG A 369 10.34 25.69 -5.87
CA ARG A 369 9.91 27.11 -5.88
C ARG A 369 8.41 27.31 -6.15
N ARG A 370 7.81 26.44 -6.97
CA ARG A 370 6.38 26.51 -7.38
C ARG A 370 5.42 26.29 -6.20
N HIS A 371 5.86 25.58 -5.16
CA HIS A 371 5.01 25.21 -4.03
C HIS A 371 5.42 25.92 -2.73
N LYS A 372 6.10 27.08 -2.83
CA LYS A 372 6.58 27.83 -1.66
C LYS A 372 5.47 28.17 -0.66
N THR A 373 4.29 28.56 -1.13
CA THR A 373 3.14 28.86 -0.25
C THR A 373 2.68 27.62 0.52
N LEU A 374 2.61 26.46 -0.15
CA LEU A 374 2.24 25.20 0.48
C LEU A 374 3.32 24.73 1.46
N SER A 375 4.60 24.88 1.10
CA SER A 375 5.76 24.58 1.96
C SER A 375 5.73 25.42 3.24
N ASN A 376 5.47 26.73 3.13
CA ASN A 376 5.35 27.61 4.28
C ASN A 376 4.18 27.23 5.19
N LEU A 377 3.01 26.92 4.61
CA LEU A 377 1.85 26.48 5.37
C LEU A 377 2.11 25.17 6.10
N LEU A 378 2.72 24.19 5.44
CA LEU A 378 3.09 22.91 6.04
C LEU A 378 4.13 23.10 7.16
N TRP A 379 5.10 23.99 6.99
CA TRP A 379 6.04 24.33 8.05
C TRP A 379 5.35 24.94 9.27
N MET A 380 4.46 25.92 9.06
CA MET A 380 3.69 26.54 10.15
C MET A 380 2.85 25.51 10.89
N PHE A 381 2.19 24.61 10.14
CA PHE A 381 1.40 23.53 10.70
C PHE A 381 2.26 22.57 11.53
N ILE A 382 3.40 22.09 11.00
CA ILE A 382 4.32 21.19 11.72
C ILE A 382 4.87 21.89 12.97
N HIS A 383 5.23 23.16 12.88
CA HIS A 383 5.76 23.91 14.01
C HIS A 383 4.72 24.07 15.12
N GLU A 384 3.48 24.43 14.77
CA GLU A 384 2.38 24.52 15.72
C GLU A 384 2.04 23.14 16.33
N TYR A 385 2.10 22.06 15.54
CA TYR A 385 1.98 20.68 16.06
C TYR A 385 3.08 20.37 17.09
N GLU A 386 4.34 20.66 16.76
CA GLU A 386 5.51 20.40 17.61
C GLU A 386 5.44 21.13 18.96
N GLN A 387 4.84 22.33 19.01
CA GLN A 387 4.65 23.05 20.28
C GLN A 387 3.55 22.46 21.17
N ASN A 388 2.59 21.75 20.59
CA ASN A 388 1.41 21.26 21.30
C ASN A 388 1.48 19.76 21.63
N GLU A 389 2.16 18.95 20.82
CA GLU A 389 2.31 17.51 21.07
C GLU A 389 3.18 17.24 22.30
N ARG A 390 2.73 16.32 23.16
CA ARG A 390 3.40 15.98 24.43
C ARG A 390 4.08 14.62 24.37
N ASP A 391 3.68 13.74 23.46
CA ASP A 391 4.30 12.42 23.34
C ASP A 391 5.64 12.51 22.63
N ASN A 392 6.72 12.33 23.40
CA ASN A 392 8.08 12.34 22.86
C ASN A 392 8.30 11.30 21.76
N ARG A 393 7.61 10.15 21.80
CA ARG A 393 7.74 9.11 20.77
C ARG A 393 7.30 9.66 19.41
N ILE A 394 6.22 10.44 19.38
CA ILE A 394 5.71 11.07 18.16
C ILE A 394 6.69 12.14 17.67
N LEU A 395 7.24 12.94 18.58
CA LEU A 395 8.20 13.99 18.23
C LEU A 395 9.52 13.45 17.67
N GLU A 396 9.92 12.22 17.99
CA GLU A 396 11.06 11.55 17.32
C GLU A 396 10.87 11.46 15.79
N ALA A 397 9.63 11.42 15.29
CA ALA A 397 9.35 11.42 13.85
C ALA A 397 9.97 12.63 13.13
N LEU A 398 10.03 13.79 13.79
CA LEU A 398 10.64 15.00 13.24
C LEU A 398 12.15 14.85 13.09
N LYS A 399 12.82 14.13 13.98
CA LYS A 399 14.26 13.87 13.88
C LYS A 399 14.58 12.91 12.73
N VAL A 400 13.74 11.90 12.54
CA VAL A 400 13.89 10.91 11.46
C VAL A 400 13.50 11.50 10.10
N GLY A 401 12.51 12.39 10.06
CA GLY A 401 12.03 13.02 8.83
C GLY A 401 12.85 14.20 8.31
N ARG A 402 13.54 14.94 9.20
CA ARG A 402 14.30 16.16 8.87
C ARG A 402 15.57 15.90 8.04
#